data_AF-A0A970HPX7-F1
#
_entry.id   AF-A0A970HPX7-F1
#
_cell.length_a   1.000
_cell.length_b   1.000
_cell.length_c   1.000
_cell.angle_alpha   90.00
_cell.angle_beta   90.00
_cell.angle_gamma   90.00
#
_symmetry.space_group_name_H-M   'P 1'
#
loop_
_entity.id
_entity.type
_entity.pdbx_description
1 polymer ?
#
loop_
_entity_poly.entity_id
_entity_poly.type
_entity_poly.pdbx_seq_one_letter_code
_entity_poly.pdbx_strand_id
1 'polypeptide(L)'
;MYFEASHLYNKQINLALRFFTLSQYSLHNCLLIELRKLYYETGEEKTLQKLICQIQANLHLFPKKISHPFLDADDPEKISYVEEIKIILTNDIKEAKKQLTFMEPILNNLKGSRDKYLAHNDKEYFYGKVDPSWDFPISFNDVNTLITIAGDFSNKMLTYLTNRSIIYQS
;
A
#
# COMPACT_ATOMS: atom_id res chain seq x y z
N MET A 1 -17.40 -23.93 -42.82
CA MET A 1 -17.54 -24.48 -41.45
C MET A 1 -16.29 -24.30 -40.57
N TYR A 2 -15.09 -24.77 -40.94
CA TYR A 2 -13.86 -24.51 -40.14
C TYR A 2 -13.44 -23.02 -40.06
N PHE A 3 -13.70 -22.24 -41.12
CA PHE A 3 -13.33 -20.82 -41.20
C PHE A 3 -14.16 -19.91 -40.26
N GLU A 4 -15.46 -20.20 -40.11
CA GLU A 4 -16.37 -19.43 -39.24
C GLU A 4 -16.09 -19.70 -37.76
N ALA A 5 -15.80 -20.96 -37.40
CA ALA A 5 -15.39 -21.32 -36.04
C ALA A 5 -14.10 -20.59 -35.66
N SER A 6 -13.08 -20.58 -36.53
CA SER A 6 -11.82 -19.86 -36.31
C SER A 6 -12.03 -18.35 -36.13
N HIS A 7 -12.91 -17.73 -36.92
CA HIS A 7 -13.24 -16.31 -36.77
C HIS A 7 -13.98 -16.00 -35.45
N LEU A 8 -14.89 -16.88 -35.02
CA LEU A 8 -15.59 -16.75 -33.74
C LEU A 8 -14.62 -16.88 -32.56
N TYR A 9 -13.73 -17.87 -32.59
CA TYR A 9 -12.68 -18.07 -31.58
C TYR A 9 -11.72 -16.88 -31.52
N ASN A 10 -11.24 -16.38 -32.65
CA ASN A 10 -10.38 -15.20 -32.69
C ASN A 10 -11.08 -13.95 -32.14
N LYS A 11 -12.37 -13.77 -32.42
CA LYS A 11 -13.16 -12.67 -31.84
C LYS A 11 -13.29 -12.81 -30.32
N GLN A 12 -13.53 -14.02 -29.81
CA GLN A 12 -13.61 -14.27 -28.37
C GLN A 12 -12.26 -14.07 -27.66
N ILE A 13 -11.16 -14.57 -28.24
CA ILE A 13 -9.79 -14.38 -27.71
C ILE A 13 -9.44 -12.90 -27.68
N ASN A 14 -9.70 -12.15 -28.76
CA ASN A 14 -9.45 -10.71 -28.81
C ASN A 14 -10.30 -9.93 -27.81
N LEU A 15 -11.55 -10.36 -27.59
CA LEU A 15 -12.43 -9.73 -26.61
C LEU A 15 -11.97 -10.01 -25.18
N ALA A 16 -11.54 -11.24 -24.87
CA ALA A 16 -10.97 -11.60 -23.59
C ALA A 16 -9.68 -10.80 -23.30
N LEU A 17 -8.76 -10.72 -24.26
CA LEU A 17 -7.53 -9.94 -24.13
C LEU A 17 -7.83 -8.47 -23.81
N ARG A 18 -8.73 -7.85 -24.58
CA ARG A 18 -9.14 -6.45 -24.35
C ARG A 18 -9.77 -6.25 -22.98
N PHE A 19 -10.60 -7.20 -22.53
CA PHE A 19 -11.20 -7.15 -21.20
C PHE A 19 -10.15 -7.17 -20.08
N PHE A 20 -9.18 -8.08 -20.15
CA PHE A 20 -8.12 -8.18 -19.15
C PHE A 20 -7.22 -6.94 -19.16
N THR A 21 -6.86 -6.44 -20.34
CA THR A 21 -6.08 -5.20 -20.47
C THR A 21 -6.81 -4.01 -19.84
N LEU A 22 -8.09 -3.81 -20.17
CA LEU A 22 -8.88 -2.72 -19.59
C LEU A 22 -9.02 -2.85 -18.07
N SER A 23 -9.29 -4.07 -17.59
CA SER A 23 -9.42 -4.36 -16.17
C SER A 23 -8.11 -4.09 -15.42
N GLN A 24 -6.98 -4.48 -15.99
CA GLN A 24 -5.66 -4.24 -15.42
C GLN A 24 -5.35 -2.74 -15.32
N TYR A 25 -5.61 -1.97 -16.38
CA TYR A 25 -5.42 -0.51 -16.34
C TYR A 25 -6.34 0.15 -15.31
N SER A 26 -7.61 -0.25 -15.25
CA SER A 26 -8.56 0.28 -14.27
C SER A 26 -8.12 -0.03 -12.84
N LEU A 27 -7.66 -1.27 -12.58
CA LEU A 27 -7.17 -1.68 -11.27
C LEU A 27 -5.91 -0.91 -10.88
N HIS A 28 -4.96 -0.78 -11.81
CA HIS A 28 -3.74 -0.02 -11.58
C HIS A 28 -4.02 1.44 -11.22
N ASN A 29 -4.88 2.11 -12.00
CA ASN A 29 -5.28 3.50 -11.73
C ASN A 29 -5.97 3.64 -10.37
N CYS A 30 -6.88 2.72 -10.05
CA CYS A 30 -7.56 2.69 -8.76
C CYS A 30 -6.56 2.53 -7.60
N LEU A 31 -5.63 1.59 -7.73
CA LEU A 31 -4.60 1.34 -6.73
C LEU A 31 -3.71 2.57 -6.48
N LEU A 32 -3.29 3.27 -7.53
CA LEU A 32 -2.51 4.51 -7.39
C LEU A 32 -3.29 5.62 -6.68
N ILE A 33 -4.59 5.77 -7.01
CA ILE A 33 -5.46 6.74 -6.34
C ILE A 33 -5.60 6.41 -4.84
N GLU A 34 -5.88 5.15 -4.50
CA GLU A 34 -6.05 4.72 -3.12
C GLU A 34 -4.75 4.83 -2.31
N LEU A 35 -3.61 4.45 -2.91
CA LEU A 35 -2.30 4.67 -2.28
C LEU A 35 -2.05 6.15 -2.00
N ARG A 36 -2.43 7.04 -2.91
CA ARG A 36 -2.22 8.48 -2.70
C ARG A 36 -2.96 8.99 -1.47
N LYS A 37 -4.18 8.50 -1.21
CA LYS A 37 -5.01 8.87 -0.06
C LYS A 37 -4.34 8.47 1.27
N LEU A 38 -3.70 7.31 1.32
CA LEU A 38 -3.02 6.83 2.52
C LEU A 38 -1.88 7.78 2.96
N TYR A 39 -1.26 8.47 2.00
CA TYR A 39 -0.15 9.39 2.21
C TYR A 39 -0.55 10.87 2.07
N TYR A 40 -1.84 11.20 2.14
CA TYR A 40 -2.30 12.58 1.98
C TYR A 40 -1.92 13.45 3.19
N GLU A 41 -1.39 14.64 2.94
CA GLU A 41 -0.85 15.52 3.99
C GLU A 41 -1.89 16.49 4.55
N THR A 42 -3.01 16.73 3.84
CA THR A 42 -3.97 17.79 4.20
C THR A 42 -5.42 17.30 4.12
N GLY A 43 -6.21 17.43 5.19
CA GLY A 43 -7.64 17.09 5.21
C GLY A 43 -8.07 16.25 6.41
N GLU A 44 -9.32 15.77 6.44
CA GLU A 44 -9.88 14.89 7.48
C GLU A 44 -9.56 13.40 7.28
N GLU A 45 -8.90 13.04 6.18
CA GLU A 45 -8.64 11.66 5.76
C GLU A 45 -7.77 10.85 6.74
N LYS A 46 -7.89 9.51 6.75
CA LYS A 46 -7.10 8.61 7.60
C LYS A 46 -5.77 8.29 6.91
N THR A 47 -4.70 8.99 7.31
CA THR A 47 -3.39 8.90 6.63
C THR A 47 -2.30 8.38 7.55
N LEU A 48 -1.20 7.89 6.98
CA LEU A 48 -0.05 7.38 7.73
C LEU A 48 0.57 8.47 8.62
N GLN A 49 0.66 9.69 8.11
CA GLN A 49 1.10 10.87 8.88
C GLN A 49 0.24 11.08 10.13
N LYS A 50 -1.10 11.00 9.97
CA LYS A 50 -2.02 11.17 11.10
C LYS A 50 -1.94 10.03 12.08
N LEU A 51 -1.78 8.79 11.61
CA LEU A 51 -1.56 7.65 12.49
C LEU A 51 -0.30 7.89 13.34
N ILE A 52 0.81 8.32 12.73
CA ILE A 52 2.04 8.68 13.45
C ILE A 52 1.77 9.77 14.49
N CYS A 53 1.06 10.84 14.12
CA CYS A 53 0.70 11.92 15.04
C CYS A 53 -0.18 11.44 16.21
N GLN A 54 -1.19 10.60 15.93
CA GLN A 54 -2.07 10.03 16.95
C GLN A 54 -1.31 9.15 17.94
N ILE A 55 -0.38 8.32 17.44
CA ILE A 55 0.48 7.47 18.27
C ILE A 55 1.40 8.36 19.11
N GLN A 56 2.00 9.39 18.51
CA GLN A 56 2.86 10.33 19.23
C GLN A 56 2.11 11.10 20.34
N ALA A 57 0.83 11.41 20.14
CA ALA A 57 0.01 12.03 21.18
C ALA A 57 -0.38 11.05 22.31
N ASN A 58 -0.40 9.75 22.03
CA ASN A 58 -0.92 8.71 22.92
C ASN A 58 0.13 7.66 23.32
N LEU A 59 1.42 8.05 23.40
CA LEU A 59 2.51 7.12 23.74
C LEU A 59 2.26 6.34 25.05
N HIS A 60 1.54 6.95 25.99
CA HIS A 60 1.21 6.36 27.29
C HIS A 60 0.27 5.15 27.20
N LEU A 61 -0.49 5.00 26.10
CA LEU A 61 -1.37 3.85 25.88
C LEU A 61 -0.61 2.60 25.43
N PHE A 62 0.65 2.74 25.01
CA PHE A 62 1.44 1.64 24.50
C PHE A 62 2.20 0.96 25.64
N PRO A 63 2.28 -0.38 25.63
CA PRO A 63 3.07 -1.10 26.62
C PRO A 63 4.56 -0.84 26.40
N LYS A 64 5.35 -0.87 27.48
CA LYS A 64 6.82 -0.73 27.40
C LYS A 64 7.51 -2.02 26.91
N LYS A 65 6.81 -3.14 27.03
CA LYS A 65 7.25 -4.47 26.62
C LYS A 65 6.05 -5.30 26.17
N ILE A 66 6.26 -6.19 25.22
CA ILE A 66 5.30 -7.24 24.87
C ILE A 66 5.95 -8.61 25.03
N SER A 67 5.11 -9.60 25.32
CA SER A 67 5.51 -10.99 25.45
C SER A 67 5.03 -11.76 24.22
N HIS A 68 5.96 -12.34 23.48
CA HIS A 68 5.67 -13.16 22.32
C HIS A 68 5.86 -14.63 22.67
N PRO A 69 4.76 -15.40 22.86
CA PRO A 69 4.85 -16.82 23.16
C PRO A 69 5.16 -17.60 21.88
N PHE A 70 6.14 -18.49 21.96
CA PHE A 70 6.42 -19.49 20.93
C PHE A 70 5.78 -20.81 21.35
N LEU A 71 5.05 -21.42 20.42
CA LEU A 71 4.37 -22.69 20.64
C LEU A 71 5.37 -23.84 20.48
N ASP A 72 5.11 -24.95 21.16
CA ASP A 72 5.85 -26.20 20.98
C ASP A 72 5.54 -26.77 19.57
N ALA A 73 6.57 -27.29 18.89
CA ALA A 73 6.42 -27.80 17.54
C ALA A 73 5.59 -29.11 17.51
N ASP A 74 5.64 -29.88 18.60
CA ASP A 74 4.96 -31.15 18.74
C ASP A 74 3.57 -31.00 19.41
N ASP A 75 3.35 -29.89 20.12
CA ASP A 75 2.08 -29.56 20.79
C ASP A 75 1.73 -28.07 20.66
N PRO A 76 0.89 -27.68 19.68
CA PRO A 76 0.54 -26.27 19.43
C PRO A 76 -0.23 -25.60 20.58
N GLU A 77 -0.73 -26.35 21.58
CA GLU A 77 -1.41 -25.77 22.75
C GLU A 77 -0.42 -25.41 23.88
N LYS A 78 0.83 -25.87 23.77
CA LYS A 78 1.86 -25.68 24.79
C LYS A 78 2.81 -24.56 24.40
N ILE A 79 3.06 -23.63 25.33
CA ILE A 79 4.08 -22.59 25.18
C ILE A 79 5.45 -23.19 25.49
N SER A 80 6.36 -23.15 24.52
CA SER A 80 7.74 -23.64 24.65
C SER A 80 8.64 -22.59 25.33
N TYR A 81 8.57 -21.34 24.89
CA TYR A 81 9.24 -20.21 25.52
C TYR A 81 8.52 -18.88 25.22
N VAL A 82 8.82 -17.85 26.00
CA VAL A 82 8.27 -16.50 25.83
C VAL A 82 9.41 -15.52 25.62
N GLU A 83 9.40 -14.82 24.50
CA GLU A 83 10.34 -13.72 24.23
C GLU A 83 9.75 -12.39 24.73
N GLU A 84 10.53 -11.64 25.52
CA GLU A 84 10.18 -10.27 25.90
C GLU A 84 10.78 -9.26 24.92
N ILE A 85 9.93 -8.58 24.17
CA ILE A 85 10.35 -7.52 23.24
C ILE A 85 10.16 -6.17 23.91
N LYS A 86 11.27 -5.44 24.11
CA LYS A 86 11.23 -4.05 24.59
C LYS A 86 10.75 -3.12 23.49
N ILE A 87 9.75 -2.30 23.78
CA ILE A 87 9.18 -1.33 22.85
C ILE A 87 9.82 0.04 23.09
N ILE A 88 10.35 0.65 22.02
CA ILE A 88 10.89 2.01 22.04
C ILE A 88 10.18 2.83 20.97
N LEU A 89 8.92 3.17 21.26
CA LEU A 89 8.00 3.80 20.32
C LEU A 89 8.51 5.13 19.75
N THR A 90 9.31 5.86 20.52
CA THR A 90 9.95 7.10 20.05
C THR A 90 10.93 6.85 18.91
N ASN A 91 11.65 5.73 18.93
CA ASN A 91 12.56 5.34 17.84
C ASN A 91 11.76 4.91 16.62
N ASP A 92 10.68 4.15 16.83
CA ASP A 92 9.80 3.68 15.75
C ASP A 92 9.13 4.84 15.01
N ILE A 93 8.63 5.83 15.75
CA ILE A 93 8.08 7.07 15.18
C ILE A 93 9.14 7.85 14.41
N LYS A 94 10.35 7.95 14.96
CA LYS A 94 11.46 8.67 14.32
C LYS A 94 11.83 8.01 12.99
N GLU A 95 11.89 6.68 12.96
CA GLU A 95 12.18 5.93 11.74
C GLU A 95 11.06 6.07 10.71
N ALA A 96 9.80 5.97 11.13
CA ALA A 96 8.65 6.16 10.23
C ALA A 96 8.65 7.54 9.58
N LYS A 97 8.97 8.60 10.33
CA LYS A 97 9.11 9.96 9.77
C LYS A 97 10.26 10.06 8.77
N LYS A 98 11.38 9.40 9.05
CA LYS A 98 12.53 9.35 8.13
C LYS A 98 12.17 8.61 6.84
N GLN A 99 11.46 7.50 6.92
CA GLN A 99 10.95 6.78 5.76
C GLN A 99 10.00 7.65 4.93
N LEU A 100 9.09 8.38 5.56
CA LEU A 100 8.22 9.34 4.87
C LEU A 100 9.01 10.41 4.11
N THR A 101 10.05 10.98 4.74
CA THR A 101 10.93 11.96 4.08
C THR A 101 11.65 11.33 2.88
N PHE A 102 12.13 10.09 3.02
CA PHE A 102 12.79 9.36 1.95
C PHE A 102 11.86 9.08 0.75
N MET A 103 10.57 8.86 1.01
CA MET A 103 9.56 8.58 -0.02
C MET A 103 8.99 9.84 -0.70
N GLU A 104 9.34 11.05 -0.25
CA GLU A 104 8.81 12.30 -0.83
C GLU A 104 8.87 12.37 -2.36
N PRO A 105 9.96 11.96 -3.05
CA PRO A 105 10.00 11.98 -4.52
C PRO A 105 8.92 11.09 -5.14
N ILE A 106 8.72 9.88 -4.60
CA ILE A 106 7.70 8.93 -5.06
C ILE A 106 6.30 9.50 -4.81
N LEU A 107 6.08 10.08 -3.63
CA LEU A 107 4.79 10.69 -3.26
C LEU A 107 4.45 11.90 -4.13
N ASN A 108 5.46 12.67 -4.55
CA ASN A 108 5.29 13.79 -5.48
C ASN A 108 4.91 13.31 -6.88
N ASN A 109 5.54 12.25 -7.38
CA ASN A 109 5.14 11.63 -8.66
C ASN A 109 3.71 11.07 -8.56
N LEU A 110 3.37 10.38 -7.47
CA LEU A 110 2.02 9.87 -7.23
C LEU A 110 0.97 11.00 -7.17
N LYS A 111 1.31 12.13 -6.54
CA LYS A 111 0.46 13.32 -6.52
C LYS A 111 0.28 13.89 -7.93
N GLY A 112 1.36 14.07 -8.68
CA GLY A 112 1.31 14.60 -10.04
C GLY A 112 0.51 13.70 -10.98
N SER A 113 0.75 12.38 -10.95
CA SER A 113 0.00 11.39 -11.72
C SER A 113 -1.49 11.44 -11.40
N ARG A 114 -1.87 11.52 -10.12
CA ARG A 114 -3.28 11.71 -9.73
C ARG A 114 -3.86 13.02 -10.26
N ASP A 115 -3.24 14.14 -9.90
CA ASP A 115 -3.77 15.49 -10.11
C ASP A 115 -3.77 15.91 -11.58
N LYS A 116 -2.96 15.29 -12.42
CA LYS A 116 -2.81 15.64 -13.83
C LYS A 116 -3.33 14.59 -14.79
N TYR A 117 -3.61 13.38 -14.34
CA TYR A 117 -4.02 12.31 -15.23
C TYR A 117 -5.15 11.45 -14.65
N LEU A 118 -4.98 10.85 -13.47
CA LEU A 118 -5.95 9.86 -12.97
C LEU A 118 -7.27 10.46 -12.48
N ALA A 119 -7.28 11.71 -12.00
CA ALA A 119 -8.47 12.37 -11.48
C ALA A 119 -9.29 13.11 -12.54
N HIS A 120 -8.78 13.23 -13.77
CA HIS A 120 -9.41 14.00 -14.84
C HIS A 120 -9.84 13.07 -15.98
N ASN A 121 -11.14 13.05 -16.26
CA ASN A 121 -11.72 12.34 -17.41
C ASN A 121 -12.00 13.28 -18.59
N ASP A 122 -11.49 14.51 -18.54
CA ASP A 122 -11.77 15.52 -19.54
C ASP A 122 -10.94 15.31 -20.80
N LYS A 123 -11.56 15.63 -21.94
CA LYS A 123 -11.03 15.40 -23.28
C LYS A 123 -9.62 15.99 -23.48
N GLU A 124 -9.31 17.12 -22.85
CA GLU A 124 -7.99 17.76 -22.95
C GLU A 124 -6.83 16.92 -22.38
N TYR A 125 -7.10 16.09 -21.39
CA TYR A 125 -6.09 15.22 -20.76
C TYR A 125 -5.85 13.93 -21.55
N PHE A 126 -6.82 13.52 -22.37
CA PHE A 126 -6.69 12.37 -23.28
C PHE A 126 -5.84 12.66 -24.52
N TYR A 127 -5.75 13.91 -24.96
CA TYR A 127 -5.09 14.29 -26.23
C TYR A 127 -3.69 14.90 -26.06
N GLY A 128 -2.97 14.56 -24.98
CA GLY A 128 -1.50 14.67 -24.96
C GLY A 128 -0.89 15.91 -24.31
N LYS A 129 -1.57 16.55 -23.33
CA LYS A 129 -0.92 17.61 -22.52
C LYS A 129 0.05 17.08 -21.46
N VAL A 130 -0.07 15.81 -21.07
CA VAL A 130 0.70 15.16 -19.99
C VAL A 130 0.95 13.70 -20.38
N ASP A 131 2.18 13.24 -20.29
CA ASP A 131 2.54 11.82 -20.39
C ASP A 131 2.95 11.32 -18.98
N PRO A 132 2.07 10.60 -18.27
CA PRO A 132 2.34 10.15 -16.90
C PRO A 132 3.58 9.28 -16.78
N SER A 133 3.94 8.54 -17.84
CA SER A 133 5.10 7.65 -17.82
C SER A 133 6.43 8.40 -17.82
N TRP A 134 6.43 9.64 -18.33
CA TRP A 134 7.60 10.52 -18.39
C TRP A 134 7.54 11.63 -17.33
N ASP A 135 6.39 12.27 -17.15
CA ASP A 135 6.21 13.42 -16.28
C ASP A 135 6.16 13.02 -14.79
N PHE A 136 5.61 11.84 -14.50
CA PHE A 136 5.37 11.35 -13.14
C PHE A 136 5.67 9.84 -13.02
N PRO A 137 6.93 9.42 -13.26
CA PRO A 137 7.27 8.02 -13.31
C PRO A 137 7.07 7.34 -11.95
N ILE A 138 6.34 6.23 -11.96
CA ILE A 138 6.09 5.38 -10.79
C ILE A 138 6.31 3.93 -11.22
N SER A 139 7.31 3.29 -10.64
CA SER A 139 7.59 1.88 -10.90
C SER A 139 6.74 0.98 -10.01
N PHE A 140 6.64 -0.30 -10.39
CA PHE A 140 6.07 -1.33 -9.51
C PHE A 140 6.82 -1.44 -8.17
N ASN A 141 8.14 -1.23 -8.18
CA ASN A 141 8.94 -1.26 -6.96
C ASN A 141 8.60 -0.10 -6.02
N ASP A 142 8.30 1.07 -6.57
CA ASP A 142 7.86 2.23 -5.78
C ASP A 142 6.51 1.95 -5.11
N VAL A 143 5.56 1.41 -5.86
CA VAL A 143 4.25 0.96 -5.36
C VAL A 143 4.42 -0.07 -4.24
N ASN A 144 5.24 -1.09 -4.46
CA ASN A 144 5.49 -2.13 -3.46
C ASN A 144 6.15 -1.55 -2.21
N THR A 145 7.11 -0.62 -2.37
CA THR A 145 7.77 0.07 -1.27
C THR A 145 6.78 0.86 -0.41
N LEU A 146 5.87 1.62 -1.05
CA LEU A 146 4.81 2.36 -0.36
C LEU A 146 3.87 1.42 0.42
N ILE A 147 3.49 0.28 -0.16
CA ILE A 147 2.62 -0.69 0.50
C ILE A 147 3.32 -1.31 1.70
N THR A 148 4.55 -1.79 1.52
CA THR A 148 5.34 -2.46 2.55
C THR A 148 5.59 -1.55 3.74
N ILE A 149 6.00 -0.30 3.52
CA ILE A 149 6.27 0.63 4.63
C ILE A 149 5.02 0.92 5.44
N ALA A 150 3.88 1.20 4.78
CA ALA A 150 2.63 1.42 5.49
C ALA A 150 2.14 0.16 6.23
N GLY A 151 2.26 -1.00 5.58
CA GLY A 151 1.89 -2.30 6.15
C GLY A 151 2.72 -2.64 7.37
N ASP A 152 4.04 -2.57 7.27
CA ASP A 152 4.99 -2.88 8.34
C ASP A 152 4.78 -1.95 9.54
N PHE A 153 4.67 -0.65 9.31
CA PHE A 153 4.42 0.30 10.39
C PHE A 153 3.07 0.02 11.07
N SER A 154 2.01 -0.16 10.30
CA SER A 154 0.66 -0.41 10.85
C SER A 154 0.61 -1.73 11.63
N ASN A 155 1.21 -2.79 11.09
CA ASN A 155 1.29 -4.10 11.74
C ASN A 155 2.11 -4.04 13.03
N LYS A 156 3.22 -3.29 13.04
CA LYS A 156 4.03 -3.09 14.23
C LYS A 156 3.22 -2.41 15.34
N MET A 157 2.50 -1.34 15.00
CA MET A 157 1.66 -0.62 15.96
C MET A 157 0.49 -1.48 16.46
N LEU A 158 -0.13 -2.26 15.58
CA LEU A 158 -1.20 -3.19 15.96
C LEU A 158 -0.69 -4.29 16.90
N THR A 159 0.49 -4.84 16.60
CA THR A 159 1.16 -5.84 17.45
C THR A 159 1.41 -5.27 18.84
N TYR A 160 1.90 -4.03 18.92
CA TYR A 160 2.15 -3.39 20.20
C TYR A 160 0.89 -3.17 21.03
N LEU A 161 -0.25 -2.89 20.39
CA LEU A 161 -1.50 -2.62 21.11
C LEU A 161 -2.30 -3.88 21.45
N THR A 162 -2.23 -4.92 20.61
CA THR A 162 -3.18 -6.04 20.66
C THR A 162 -2.53 -7.41 20.64
N ASN A 163 -1.20 -7.49 20.49
CA ASN A 163 -0.45 -8.72 20.22
C ASN A 163 -0.97 -9.48 18.97
N ARG A 164 -1.53 -8.74 18.01
CA ARG A 164 -2.01 -9.25 16.72
C ARG A 164 -1.21 -8.61 15.59
N SER A 165 -0.97 -9.38 14.54
CA SER A 165 -0.45 -8.91 13.26
C SER A 165 -1.38 -9.36 12.12
N ILE A 166 -1.46 -8.56 11.07
CA ILE A 166 -2.16 -8.95 9.84
C ILE A 166 -1.10 -9.55 8.91
N ILE A 167 -1.22 -10.85 8.61
CA ILE A 167 -0.37 -11.54 7.65
C ILE A 167 -1.03 -11.45 6.29
N TYR A 168 -0.43 -10.71 5.36
CA TYR A 168 -0.83 -10.74 3.97
C TYR A 168 -0.28 -12.03 3.34
N GLN A 169 -1.16 -12.99 3.03
CA GLN A 169 -0.77 -14.15 2.24
C GLN A 169 -0.58 -13.71 0.79
N SER A 170 0.66 -13.81 0.32
CA SER A 170 1.04 -13.61 -1.10
C SER A 170 0.77 -14.86 -1.91
#